data_AF-A0A8C3AW15-F1
#
_entry.id   AF-A0A8C3AW15-F1
#
_cell.length_a   1.000
_cell.length_b   1.000
_cell.length_c   1.000
_cell.angle_alpha   90.00
_cell.angle_beta   90.00
_cell.angle_gamma   90.00
#
_symmetry.space_group_name_H-M   'P 1'
#
loop_
_entity.id
_entity.type
_entity.pdbx_description
1 polymer ?
#
loop_
_entity_poly.entity_id
_entity_poly.type
_entity_poly.pdbx_seq_one_letter_code
_entity_poly.pdbx_strand_id
1 'polypeptide(L)'
;MHTQTRTYTHTLHFTLLCSTESFTLQPRSCLMAEPERNAEDRTEKSLKSPDEPPSSSSLTTKELQQNWRAVKKRERPVRLLFEIPSTRVIEHVLSKYVVYEIVVMRSGSFDSHRVSVERRYRDFFRFHHKLLEEFNEELEEVVLPRKLLTGNFSPDVISERRLALQDYMAKLYDARCVRHSPHFPKFFTEQEQTRAHGLLRAGQFRLAVEQLQTVLEVQEKLLPWQNPTLIVPTLSALAICYRDLEEPEQAFSAAQRALPPTRRYGLKHYRASLLNLLVDLGYQLGRPVAQLQEELIVLRDAERGEVSSYSLKELVVHEFT
;
A
#
# COMPACT_ATOMS: atom_id res chain seq x y z
N MET A 1 -42.60 -27.06 26.74
CA MET A 1 -42.35 -27.61 25.39
C MET A 1 -41.45 -26.64 24.63
N HIS A 2 -40.44 -27.17 23.96
CA HIS A 2 -39.22 -26.48 23.53
C HIS A 2 -39.41 -25.37 22.48
N THR A 3 -38.70 -24.26 22.69
CA THR A 3 -38.41 -23.19 21.73
C THR A 3 -37.30 -23.64 20.77
N GLN A 4 -37.58 -23.66 19.45
CA GLN A 4 -36.59 -23.89 18.40
C GLN A 4 -36.03 -22.55 17.89
N THR A 5 -34.75 -22.32 18.16
CA THR A 5 -33.92 -21.28 17.54
C THR A 5 -33.32 -21.85 16.25
N ARG A 6 -33.67 -21.29 15.08
CA ARG A 6 -33.00 -21.58 13.79
C ARG A 6 -31.90 -20.55 13.55
N THR A 7 -30.66 -21.00 13.60
CA THR A 7 -29.47 -20.26 13.12
C THR A 7 -29.23 -20.62 11.65
N TYR A 8 -29.25 -19.63 10.76
CA TYR A 8 -28.85 -19.78 9.36
C TYR A 8 -27.39 -19.33 9.20
N THR A 9 -26.50 -20.28 8.90
CA THR A 9 -25.12 -20.01 8.47
C THR A 9 -25.07 -20.01 6.93
N HIS A 10 -24.74 -18.87 6.33
CA HIS A 10 -24.53 -18.75 4.88
C HIS A 10 -23.04 -18.97 4.56
N THR A 11 -22.73 -20.07 3.89
CA THR A 11 -21.40 -20.39 3.37
C THR A 11 -21.30 -19.88 1.93
N LEU A 12 -20.41 -18.92 1.66
CA LEU A 12 -20.09 -18.46 0.30
C LEU A 12 -19.00 -19.36 -0.30
N HIS A 13 -19.33 -20.07 -1.37
CA HIS A 13 -18.42 -20.90 -2.14
C HIS A 13 -17.89 -20.08 -3.32
N PHE A 14 -16.57 -19.86 -3.39
CA PHE A 14 -15.90 -19.16 -4.50
C PHE A 14 -15.19 -20.19 -5.38
N THR A 15 -15.69 -20.42 -6.59
CA THR A 15 -15.05 -21.28 -7.61
C THR A 15 -14.15 -20.43 -8.50
N LEU A 16 -12.83 -20.67 -8.45
CA LEU A 16 -11.87 -20.16 -9.44
C LEU A 16 -11.69 -21.17 -10.58
N LEU A 17 -11.95 -20.72 -11.80
CA LEU A 17 -11.56 -21.37 -13.05
C LEU A 17 -10.06 -21.12 -13.28
N CYS A 18 -9.28 -22.19 -13.48
CA CYS A 18 -7.87 -22.11 -13.85
C CYS A 18 -7.71 -22.69 -15.26
N SER A 19 -7.31 -21.84 -16.21
CA SER A 19 -6.95 -22.23 -17.58
C SER A 19 -5.54 -22.81 -17.59
N THR A 20 -5.39 -23.99 -18.18
CA THR A 20 -4.12 -24.69 -18.35
C THR A 20 -3.47 -24.31 -19.68
N GLU A 21 -2.25 -23.77 -19.65
CA GLU A 21 -1.33 -23.81 -20.78
C GLU A 21 -0.05 -24.55 -20.38
N SER A 22 0.24 -25.59 -21.16
CA SER A 22 1.32 -26.55 -20.97
C SER A 22 2.53 -26.09 -21.79
N PHE A 23 3.71 -25.96 -21.17
CA PHE A 23 4.97 -25.90 -21.90
C PHE A 23 5.92 -27.00 -21.42
N THR A 24 6.35 -27.80 -22.39
CA THR A 24 7.28 -28.93 -22.28
C THR A 24 8.72 -28.45 -22.31
N LEU A 25 9.57 -28.98 -21.41
CA LEU A 25 11.02 -28.84 -21.50
C LEU A 25 11.68 -30.22 -21.35
N GLN A 26 12.43 -30.61 -22.38
CA GLN A 26 13.28 -31.82 -22.43
C GLN A 26 14.53 -31.66 -21.55
N PRO A 27 15.04 -32.73 -20.92
CA PRO A 27 16.29 -32.69 -20.18
C PRO A 27 17.51 -32.97 -21.08
N ARG A 28 18.55 -32.15 -20.94
CA ARG A 28 19.91 -32.42 -21.44
C ARG A 28 20.69 -33.26 -20.42
N SER A 29 21.28 -34.33 -20.91
CA SER A 29 22.25 -35.23 -20.25
C SER A 29 23.58 -34.52 -19.94
N CYS A 30 24.22 -34.86 -18.82
CA CYS A 30 25.68 -34.80 -18.72
C CYS A 30 26.23 -35.87 -17.76
N LEU A 31 27.43 -36.33 -18.10
CA LEU A 31 28.06 -37.60 -17.77
C LEU A 31 28.64 -37.67 -16.35
N MET A 32 28.66 -38.89 -15.81
CA MET A 32 29.39 -39.29 -14.60
C MET A 32 30.90 -39.39 -14.89
N ALA A 33 31.72 -38.96 -13.95
CA ALA A 33 33.13 -39.31 -13.87
C ALA A 33 33.46 -39.68 -12.41
N GLU A 34 33.84 -40.94 -12.19
CA GLU A 34 34.54 -41.37 -10.96
C GLU A 34 36.03 -41.03 -11.07
N PRO A 35 36.73 -40.99 -9.93
CA PRO A 35 37.88 -41.88 -9.85
C PRO A 35 38.09 -42.59 -8.51
N GLU A 36 38.99 -43.56 -8.64
CA GLU A 36 39.35 -44.72 -7.83
C GLU A 36 40.00 -44.48 -6.46
N ARG A 37 40.06 -45.59 -5.71
CA ARG A 37 40.63 -45.83 -4.38
C ARG A 37 42.17 -45.86 -4.35
N ASN A 38 42.75 -45.42 -3.23
CA ASN A 38 43.89 -46.01 -2.49
C ASN A 38 44.14 -45.11 -1.25
N ALA A 39 43.97 -45.54 0.01
CA ALA A 39 44.75 -46.48 0.83
C ALA A 39 45.65 -45.73 1.85
N GLU A 40 45.47 -46.09 3.12
CA GLU A 40 46.39 -46.02 4.27
C GLU A 40 46.47 -44.77 5.20
N ASP A 41 45.91 -45.00 6.40
CA ASP A 41 46.47 -44.81 7.74
C ASP A 41 46.89 -43.41 8.22
N ARG A 42 46.08 -42.83 9.14
CA ARG A 42 46.57 -42.47 10.49
C ARG A 42 45.45 -42.04 11.43
N THR A 43 45.44 -42.70 12.57
CA THR A 43 44.73 -42.41 13.81
C THR A 43 44.84 -40.93 14.23
N GLU A 44 43.72 -40.22 14.34
CA GLU A 44 43.62 -39.06 15.22
C GLU A 44 42.18 -38.87 15.73
N LYS A 45 42.04 -38.93 17.06
CA LYS A 45 40.81 -38.65 17.79
C LYS A 45 40.44 -37.18 17.57
N SER A 46 39.26 -36.91 17.01
CA SER A 46 38.67 -35.57 17.06
C SER A 46 37.20 -35.66 17.50
N LEU A 47 36.90 -34.94 18.59
CA LEU A 47 35.58 -34.79 19.19
C LEU A 47 34.60 -34.22 18.16
N LYS A 48 33.44 -34.88 17.97
CA LYS A 48 32.34 -34.32 17.19
C LYS A 48 31.60 -33.26 18.02
N SER A 49 31.62 -32.02 17.55
CA SER A 49 30.68 -30.96 17.94
C SER A 49 29.32 -31.18 17.22
N PRO A 50 28.18 -30.74 17.78
CA PRO A 50 26.85 -31.13 17.26
C PRO A 50 26.27 -30.23 16.15
N ASP A 51 26.97 -29.21 15.65
CA ASP A 51 26.35 -28.15 14.83
C ASP A 51 26.90 -28.05 13.40
N GLU A 52 26.77 -29.11 12.60
CA GLU A 52 26.78 -29.00 11.14
C GLU A 52 25.38 -29.31 10.58
N PRO A 53 24.83 -28.48 9.67
CA PRO A 53 23.56 -28.80 9.02
C PRO A 53 23.73 -30.02 8.09
N PRO A 54 22.78 -30.96 8.07
CA PRO A 54 22.92 -32.17 7.27
C PRO A 54 22.94 -31.85 5.76
N SER A 55 23.93 -32.44 5.09
CA SER A 55 24.09 -32.46 3.63
C SER A 55 22.79 -32.91 2.92
N SER A 56 22.35 -32.12 1.95
CA SER A 56 21.00 -32.14 1.37
C SER A 56 20.76 -33.24 0.32
N SER A 57 21.32 -34.43 0.46
CA SER A 57 21.27 -35.46 -0.59
C SER A 57 20.40 -36.69 -0.29
N SER A 58 19.66 -36.71 0.84
CA SER A 58 18.94 -37.93 1.26
C SER A 58 17.61 -37.68 1.96
N LEU A 59 16.76 -36.77 1.46
CA LEU A 59 15.43 -36.56 2.04
C LEU A 59 14.39 -37.45 1.34
N THR A 60 13.57 -38.13 2.14
CA THR A 60 12.41 -38.87 1.64
C THR A 60 11.35 -37.91 1.08
N THR A 61 10.46 -38.39 0.21
CA THR A 61 9.35 -37.58 -0.32
C THR A 61 8.44 -37.02 0.77
N LYS A 62 8.32 -37.72 1.90
CA LYS A 62 7.57 -37.28 3.08
C LYS A 62 8.28 -36.15 3.81
N GLU A 63 9.60 -36.26 3.99
CA GLU A 63 10.42 -35.19 4.59
C GLU A 63 10.48 -33.97 3.67
N LEU A 64 10.60 -34.15 2.36
CA LEU A 64 10.45 -33.07 1.39
C LEU A 64 9.09 -32.40 1.53
N GLN A 65 7.97 -33.13 1.50
CA GLN A 65 6.66 -32.51 1.69
C GLN A 65 6.51 -31.79 3.04
N GLN A 66 7.08 -32.32 4.11
CA GLN A 66 7.11 -31.66 5.41
C GLN A 66 7.99 -30.42 5.40
N ASN A 67 9.14 -30.46 4.74
CA ASN A 67 10.04 -29.31 4.61
C ASN A 67 9.39 -28.23 3.74
N TRP A 68 8.77 -28.60 2.62
CA TRP A 68 7.99 -27.71 1.77
C TRP A 68 6.79 -27.13 2.51
N ARG A 69 6.10 -27.90 3.37
CA ARG A 69 5.05 -27.39 4.26
C ARG A 69 5.59 -26.47 5.35
N ALA A 70 6.76 -26.76 5.92
CA ALA A 70 7.42 -25.94 6.94
C ALA A 70 7.95 -24.63 6.34
N VAL A 71 8.48 -24.68 5.11
CA VAL A 71 8.94 -23.52 4.32
C VAL A 71 7.75 -22.68 3.88
N LYS A 72 6.64 -23.28 3.43
CA LYS A 72 5.38 -22.55 3.18
C LYS A 72 4.76 -21.98 4.46
N LYS A 73 4.89 -22.66 5.61
CA LYS A 73 4.51 -22.09 6.92
C LYS A 73 5.37 -20.89 7.32
N ARG A 74 6.60 -20.79 6.80
CA ARG A 74 7.43 -19.58 6.84
C ARG A 74 7.06 -18.62 5.70
N GLU A 75 5.77 -18.48 5.40
CA GLU A 75 5.27 -17.35 4.61
C GLU A 75 5.77 -16.09 5.29
N ARG A 76 6.80 -15.46 4.69
CA ARG A 76 7.31 -14.18 5.17
C ARG A 76 6.13 -13.23 5.11
N PRO A 77 5.77 -12.55 6.21
CA PRO A 77 4.68 -11.59 6.17
C PRO A 77 4.98 -10.57 5.07
N VAL A 78 3.96 -10.21 4.28
CA VAL A 78 4.05 -9.09 3.34
C VAL A 78 4.56 -7.87 4.12
N ARG A 79 5.53 -7.15 3.57
CA ARG A 79 6.10 -5.93 4.14
C ARG A 79 6.15 -4.86 3.06
N LEU A 80 6.21 -3.60 3.48
CA LEU A 80 6.59 -2.52 2.58
C LEU A 80 8.10 -2.46 2.41
N LEU A 81 8.51 -2.21 1.17
CA LEU A 81 9.87 -1.93 0.78
C LEU A 81 9.92 -0.53 0.16
N PHE A 82 11.02 0.17 0.42
CA PHE A 82 11.26 1.50 -0.08
C PHE A 82 12.56 1.49 -0.87
N GLU A 83 12.50 2.00 -2.09
CA GLU A 83 13.68 2.20 -2.93
C GLU A 83 13.74 3.64 -3.38
N ILE A 84 14.95 4.19 -3.41
CA ILE A 84 15.18 5.52 -3.98
C ILE A 84 16.07 5.35 -5.23
N PRO A 85 15.48 4.95 -6.38
CA PRO A 85 16.24 4.59 -7.58
C PRO A 85 16.91 5.79 -8.26
N SER A 86 16.31 6.97 -8.14
CA SER A 86 16.73 8.15 -8.88
C SER A 86 16.72 9.40 -7.99
N THR A 87 17.59 10.34 -8.36
CA THR A 87 17.67 11.67 -7.74
C THR A 87 17.87 12.69 -8.83
N ARG A 88 17.29 13.87 -8.69
CA ARG A 88 17.44 14.97 -9.64
C ARG A 88 17.59 16.30 -8.93
N VAL A 89 18.44 17.17 -9.48
CA VAL A 89 18.61 18.54 -9.00
C VAL A 89 17.58 19.42 -9.70
N ILE A 90 16.74 20.08 -8.93
CA ILE A 90 15.85 21.14 -9.41
C ILE A 90 16.52 22.48 -9.18
N GLU A 91 16.55 23.28 -10.23
CA GLU A 91 17.06 24.63 -10.22
C GLU A 91 16.00 25.56 -10.80
N HIS A 92 15.47 26.40 -9.93
CA HIS A 92 14.62 27.54 -10.28
C HIS A 92 15.40 28.83 -9.98
N VAL A 93 14.93 29.94 -10.54
CA VAL A 93 15.58 31.27 -10.43
C VAL A 93 15.99 31.62 -8.99
N LEU A 94 15.17 31.25 -8.00
CA LEU A 94 15.39 31.57 -6.59
C LEU A 94 15.61 30.34 -5.68
N SER A 95 15.68 29.13 -6.25
CA SER A 95 15.83 27.92 -5.42
C SER A 95 16.51 26.78 -6.14
N LYS A 96 17.50 26.17 -5.48
CA LYS A 96 18.14 24.94 -5.93
C LYS A 96 17.98 23.86 -4.86
N TYR A 97 17.53 22.66 -5.23
CA TYR A 97 17.35 21.55 -4.29
C TYR A 97 17.37 20.18 -4.99
N VAL A 98 17.69 19.15 -4.21
CA VAL A 98 17.67 17.75 -4.66
C VAL A 98 16.33 17.14 -4.32
N VAL A 99 15.75 16.42 -5.27
CA VAL A 99 14.56 15.59 -5.11
C VAL A 99 14.94 14.13 -5.26
N TYR A 100 14.33 13.31 -4.41
CA TYR A 100 14.45 11.87 -4.33
C TYR A 100 13.13 11.26 -4.80
N GLU A 101 13.19 10.39 -5.80
CA GLU A 101 12.05 9.58 -6.20
C GLU A 101 11.98 8.38 -5.25
N ILE A 102 10.90 8.26 -4.49
CA ILE A 102 10.69 7.17 -3.52
C ILE A 102 9.68 6.20 -4.12
N VAL A 103 10.14 4.99 -4.43
CA VAL A 103 9.29 3.89 -4.87
C VAL A 103 8.79 3.11 -3.66
N VAL A 104 7.49 2.84 -3.60
CA VAL A 104 6.86 2.03 -2.55
C VAL A 104 6.42 0.70 -3.14
N MET A 105 6.85 -0.41 -2.52
CA MET A 105 6.53 -1.76 -2.99
C MET A 105 6.06 -2.68 -1.88
N ARG A 106 5.26 -3.71 -2.20
CA ARG A 106 4.88 -4.78 -1.27
C ARG A 106 5.65 -6.07 -1.55
N SER A 107 6.36 -6.59 -0.54
CA SER A 107 7.09 -7.86 -0.66
C SER A 107 6.16 -9.07 -0.72
N GLY A 108 6.49 -10.08 -1.51
CA GLY A 108 5.78 -11.36 -1.50
C GLY A 108 4.42 -11.35 -2.22
N SER A 109 4.03 -10.22 -2.80
CA SER A 109 2.98 -10.13 -3.81
C SER A 109 3.61 -9.76 -5.16
N PHE A 110 3.00 -10.19 -6.26
CA PHE A 110 3.33 -9.61 -7.57
C PHE A 110 2.87 -8.15 -7.56
N ASP A 111 3.83 -7.24 -7.41
CA ASP A 111 3.58 -5.81 -7.42
C ASP A 111 3.62 -5.33 -8.87
N SER A 112 2.48 -5.44 -9.55
CA SER A 112 2.34 -5.13 -10.98
C SER A 112 2.45 -3.63 -11.29
N HIS A 113 2.22 -2.77 -10.30
CA HIS A 113 2.16 -1.32 -10.48
C HIS A 113 3.22 -0.65 -9.60
N ARG A 114 4.36 -0.33 -10.21
CA ARG A 114 5.42 0.44 -9.55
C ARG A 114 4.96 1.88 -9.41
N VAL A 115 4.70 2.31 -8.18
CA VAL A 115 4.30 3.68 -7.84
C VAL A 115 5.43 4.39 -7.11
N SER A 116 5.65 5.65 -7.44
CA SER A 116 6.65 6.49 -6.79
C SER A 116 6.11 7.87 -6.43
N VAL A 117 6.74 8.49 -5.43
CA VAL A 117 6.45 9.85 -4.98
C VAL A 117 7.75 10.63 -4.87
N GLU A 118 7.69 11.94 -5.03
CA GLU A 118 8.88 12.78 -5.06
C GLU A 118 9.00 13.61 -3.79
N ARG A 119 10.11 13.48 -3.07
CA ARG A 119 10.37 14.25 -1.86
C ARG A 119 11.75 14.86 -1.88
N ARG A 120 11.90 16.06 -1.31
CA ARG A 120 13.21 16.67 -1.02
C ARG A 120 13.60 16.39 0.41
N TYR A 121 14.89 16.53 0.74
CA TYR A 121 15.40 16.34 2.10
C TYR A 121 14.62 17.13 3.17
N ARG A 122 14.16 18.34 2.84
CA ARG A 122 13.38 19.18 3.77
C ARG A 122 12.03 18.55 4.16
N ASP A 123 11.45 17.73 3.30
CA ASP A 123 10.19 17.04 3.60
C ASP A 123 10.43 15.92 4.61
N PHE A 124 11.50 15.13 4.44
CA PHE A 124 11.95 14.15 5.43
C PHE A 124 12.28 14.79 6.77
N PHE A 125 12.94 15.95 6.76
CA PHE A 125 13.25 16.70 7.98
C PHE A 125 11.99 17.11 8.74
N ARG A 126 11.00 17.70 8.05
CA ARG A 126 9.71 18.07 8.65
C ARG A 126 8.95 16.86 9.16
N PHE A 127 8.94 15.78 8.38
CA PHE A 127 8.30 14.53 8.76
C PHE A 127 8.93 13.94 10.02
N HIS A 128 10.26 13.85 10.08
CA HIS A 128 10.96 13.35 11.26
C HIS A 128 10.64 14.16 12.52
N HIS A 129 10.68 15.49 12.42
CA HIS A 129 10.33 16.35 13.56
C HIS A 129 8.90 16.11 14.03
N LYS A 130 7.95 16.01 13.11
CA LYS A 130 6.56 15.69 13.44
C LYS A 130 6.40 14.32 14.12
N LEU A 131 7.20 13.33 13.72
CA LEU A 131 7.22 12.04 14.39
C LEU A 131 7.79 12.13 15.80
N LEU A 132 8.85 12.92 16.01
CA LEU A 132 9.45 13.11 17.35
C LEU A 132 8.53 13.88 18.30
N GLU A 133 7.61 14.71 17.79
CA GLU A 133 6.58 15.35 18.64
C GLU A 133 5.64 14.33 19.32
N GLU A 134 5.43 13.15 18.71
CA GLU A 134 4.49 12.13 19.19
C GLU A 134 5.17 10.84 19.69
N PHE A 135 6.33 10.47 19.11
CA PHE A 135 6.99 9.17 19.31
C PHE A 135 8.49 9.33 19.64
N ASN A 136 8.86 10.35 20.43
CA ASN A 136 10.26 10.67 20.71
C ASN A 136 11.02 9.48 21.32
N GLU A 137 10.43 8.81 22.31
CA GLU A 137 11.06 7.70 23.04
C GLU A 137 11.23 6.48 22.12
N GLU A 138 10.21 6.15 21.32
CA GLU A 138 10.23 5.00 20.42
C GLU A 138 11.17 5.18 19.23
N LEU A 139 11.59 6.41 18.94
CA LEU A 139 12.44 6.75 17.80
C LEU A 139 13.86 7.15 18.19
N GLU A 140 14.29 6.91 19.44
CA GLU A 140 15.64 7.23 19.91
C GLU A 140 16.75 6.64 19.02
N GLU A 141 16.55 5.41 18.51
CA GLU A 141 17.51 4.72 17.64
C GLU A 141 17.38 5.09 16.14
N VAL A 142 16.30 5.81 15.76
CA VAL A 142 16.01 6.13 14.36
C VAL A 142 16.55 7.51 13.99
N VAL A 143 17.77 7.53 13.45
CA VAL A 143 18.47 8.77 13.10
C VAL A 143 18.22 9.18 11.65
N LEU A 144 17.73 10.42 11.45
CA LEU A 144 17.66 11.04 10.12
C LEU A 144 19.07 11.46 9.63
N PRO A 145 19.42 11.25 8.34
CA PRO A 145 20.69 11.70 7.78
C PRO A 145 20.92 13.19 8.02
N ARG A 146 22.15 13.58 8.39
CA ARG A 146 22.48 14.94 8.82
C ARG A 146 22.32 15.96 7.69
N LYS A 147 21.88 17.16 8.06
CA LYS A 147 21.83 18.32 7.17
C LYS A 147 23.24 18.81 6.90
N LEU A 148 23.56 19.01 5.62
CA LEU A 148 24.84 19.58 5.19
C LEU A 148 24.63 21.04 4.81
N LEU A 149 25.52 21.91 5.26
CA LEU A 149 25.49 23.35 4.99
C LEU A 149 26.18 23.72 3.68
N THR A 150 27.15 22.91 3.25
CA THR A 150 27.93 23.08 2.01
C THR A 150 28.08 21.74 1.30
N GLY A 151 28.35 21.76 -0.02
CA GLY A 151 28.63 20.55 -0.80
C GLY A 151 27.42 19.62 -1.04
N ASN A 152 26.20 20.05 -0.71
CA ASN A 152 24.99 19.22 -0.78
C ASN A 152 24.55 18.83 -2.21
N PHE A 153 25.23 19.35 -3.23
CA PHE A 153 25.01 19.04 -4.65
C PHE A 153 26.13 18.18 -5.25
N SER A 154 27.14 17.76 -4.47
CA SER A 154 28.13 16.83 -5.00
C SER A 154 27.47 15.46 -5.25
N PRO A 155 27.81 14.78 -6.35
CA PRO A 155 27.23 13.47 -6.67
C PRO A 155 27.39 12.45 -5.54
N ASP A 156 28.55 12.42 -4.90
CA ASP A 156 28.86 11.50 -3.79
C ASP A 156 27.94 11.75 -2.60
N VAL A 157 27.79 13.02 -2.19
CA VAL A 157 26.90 13.40 -1.08
C VAL A 157 25.44 13.10 -1.40
N ILE A 158 25.01 13.33 -2.64
CA ILE A 158 23.65 12.99 -3.07
C ILE A 158 23.43 11.48 -2.99
N SER A 159 24.40 10.68 -3.46
CA SER A 159 24.33 9.22 -3.46
C SER A 159 24.35 8.63 -2.05
N GLU A 160 25.25 9.09 -1.17
CA GLU A 160 25.31 8.68 0.24
C GLU A 160 24.01 9.04 0.97
N ARG A 161 23.52 10.27 0.79
CA ARG A 161 22.26 10.70 1.41
C ARG A 161 21.07 9.89 0.88
N ARG A 162 21.05 9.56 -0.42
CA ARG A 162 20.00 8.73 -1.02
C ARG A 162 19.91 7.36 -0.34
N LEU A 163 21.05 6.67 -0.17
CA LEU A 163 21.10 5.39 0.52
C LEU A 163 20.68 5.53 2.00
N ALA A 164 21.20 6.56 2.69
CA ALA A 164 20.86 6.79 4.08
C ALA A 164 19.37 7.13 4.31
N LEU A 165 18.73 7.83 3.37
CA LEU A 165 17.28 8.08 3.39
C LEU A 165 16.47 6.82 3.13
N GLN A 166 16.96 5.92 2.25
CA GLN A 166 16.33 4.63 2.03
C GLN A 166 16.36 3.77 3.31
N ASP A 167 17.53 3.67 3.96
CA ASP A 167 17.69 2.95 5.23
C ASP A 167 16.84 3.57 6.35
N TYR A 168 16.79 4.91 6.40
CA TYR A 168 15.93 5.64 7.33
C TYR A 168 14.44 5.27 7.17
N MET A 169 13.94 5.21 5.93
CA MET A 169 12.54 4.82 5.67
C MET A 169 12.26 3.37 6.08
N ALA A 170 13.21 2.46 5.86
CA ALA A 170 13.09 1.08 6.33
C ALA A 170 13.00 1.02 7.87
N LYS A 171 13.87 1.74 8.58
CA LYS A 171 13.85 1.83 10.05
C LYS A 171 12.55 2.44 10.59
N LEU A 172 12.07 3.52 9.98
CA LEU A 172 10.77 4.11 10.34
C LEU A 172 9.61 3.13 10.17
N TYR A 173 9.61 2.37 9.08
CA TYR A 173 8.57 1.37 8.85
C TYR A 173 8.66 0.23 9.87
N ASP A 174 9.85 -0.17 10.29
CA ASP A 174 10.01 -1.19 11.34
C ASP A 174 9.43 -0.73 12.69
N ALA A 175 9.48 0.57 13.00
CA ALA A 175 8.80 1.16 14.15
C ALA A 175 7.26 1.07 14.03
N ARG A 176 6.64 0.25 14.90
CA ARG A 176 5.19 -0.03 14.82
C ARG A 176 4.32 1.20 15.02
N CYS A 177 4.69 2.10 15.94
CA CYS A 177 3.99 3.36 16.21
C CYS A 177 3.89 4.21 14.95
N VAL A 178 5.04 4.45 14.29
CA VAL A 178 5.10 5.19 13.03
C VAL A 178 4.30 4.51 11.94
N ARG A 179 4.50 3.21 11.73
CA ARG A 179 3.82 2.44 10.66
C ARG A 179 2.30 2.54 10.67
N HIS A 180 1.69 2.61 11.86
CA HIS A 180 0.24 2.70 12.03
C HIS A 180 -0.24 4.13 12.29
N SER A 181 0.69 5.08 12.46
CA SER A 181 0.36 6.49 12.62
C SER A 181 -0.24 7.07 11.33
N PRO A 182 -1.08 8.12 11.44
CA PRO A 182 -1.56 8.85 10.27
C PRO A 182 -0.46 9.68 9.58
N HIS A 183 0.67 9.92 10.25
CA HIS A 183 1.77 10.71 9.68
C HIS A 183 2.48 9.97 8.55
N PHE A 184 2.59 8.64 8.65
CA PHE A 184 3.28 7.83 7.66
C PHE A 184 2.65 7.91 6.27
N PRO A 185 1.34 7.61 6.07
CA PRO A 185 0.73 7.76 4.74
C PRO A 185 0.68 9.22 4.27
N LYS A 186 0.55 10.19 5.18
CA LYS A 186 0.58 11.62 4.82
C LYS A 186 1.92 12.01 4.21
N PHE A 187 3.04 11.51 4.73
CA PHE A 187 4.35 11.76 4.13
C PHE A 187 4.38 11.39 2.64
N PHE A 188 3.76 10.29 2.23
CA PHE A 188 3.74 9.87 0.83
C PHE A 188 2.66 10.53 -0.02
N THR A 189 1.57 11.05 0.56
CA THR A 189 0.38 11.40 -0.24
C THR A 189 -0.13 12.81 -0.06
N GLU A 190 0.26 13.53 1.00
CA GLU A 190 -0.32 14.85 1.33
C GLU A 190 -0.04 15.90 0.24
N GLN A 191 1.17 15.91 -0.32
CA GLN A 191 1.54 16.86 -1.38
C GLN A 191 0.78 16.57 -2.68
N GLU A 192 0.68 15.29 -3.06
CA GLU A 192 -0.03 14.82 -4.25
C GLU A 192 -1.54 15.07 -4.12
N GLN A 193 -2.12 14.80 -2.95
CA GLN A 193 -3.52 15.13 -2.66
C GLN A 193 -3.78 16.64 -2.76
N THR A 194 -2.94 17.46 -2.13
CA THR A 194 -3.10 18.92 -2.20
C THR A 194 -3.06 19.42 -3.64
N ARG A 195 -2.15 18.87 -4.45
CA ARG A 195 -2.05 19.19 -5.88
C ARG A 195 -3.29 18.73 -6.65
N ALA A 196 -3.72 17.49 -6.44
CA ALA A 196 -4.89 16.91 -7.08
C ALA A 196 -6.18 17.70 -6.78
N HIS A 197 -6.40 18.07 -5.52
CA HIS A 197 -7.54 18.89 -5.12
C HIS A 197 -7.44 20.33 -5.66
N GLY A 198 -6.22 20.87 -5.80
CA GLY A 198 -5.99 22.11 -6.53
C GLY A 198 -6.43 22.03 -8.01
N LEU A 199 -6.06 20.96 -8.71
CA LEU A 199 -6.46 20.70 -10.10
C LEU A 199 -7.97 20.50 -10.24
N LEU A 200 -8.58 19.75 -9.31
CA LEU A 200 -10.02 19.54 -9.24
C LEU A 200 -10.77 20.87 -9.09
N ARG A 201 -10.33 21.74 -8.18
CA ARG A 201 -10.90 23.09 -8.00
C ARG A 201 -10.73 23.97 -9.23
N ALA A 202 -9.63 23.79 -9.97
CA ALA A 202 -9.39 24.48 -11.23
C ALA A 202 -10.16 23.89 -12.43
N GLY A 203 -10.98 22.85 -12.23
CA GLY A 203 -11.72 22.15 -13.29
C GLY A 203 -10.85 21.27 -14.19
N GLN A 204 -9.57 21.06 -13.84
CA GLN A 204 -8.64 20.21 -14.60
C GLN A 204 -8.79 18.75 -14.21
N PHE A 205 -9.97 18.17 -14.44
CA PHE A 205 -10.36 16.86 -13.93
C PHE A 205 -9.47 15.71 -14.42
N ARG A 206 -9.04 15.71 -15.70
CA ARG A 206 -8.15 14.66 -16.22
C ARG A 206 -6.82 14.61 -15.47
N LEU A 207 -6.17 15.76 -15.31
CA LEU A 207 -4.92 15.86 -14.55
C LEU A 207 -5.11 15.53 -13.06
N ALA A 208 -6.27 15.89 -12.49
CA ALA A 208 -6.61 15.50 -11.13
C ALA A 208 -6.73 13.97 -10.98
N VAL A 209 -7.36 13.29 -11.95
CA VAL A 209 -7.48 11.82 -11.96
C VAL A 209 -6.11 11.16 -11.99
N GLU A 210 -5.20 11.58 -12.86
CA GLU A 210 -3.84 11.03 -12.94
C GLU A 210 -3.10 11.11 -11.59
N GLN A 211 -3.21 12.26 -10.92
CA GLN A 211 -2.61 12.45 -9.60
C GLN A 211 -3.31 11.60 -8.52
N LEU A 212 -4.64 11.55 -8.51
CA LEU A 212 -5.41 10.78 -7.52
C LEU A 212 -5.24 9.27 -7.68
N GLN A 213 -5.08 8.77 -8.91
CA GLN A 213 -4.78 7.36 -9.16
C GLN A 213 -3.42 6.99 -8.55
N THR A 214 -2.40 7.83 -8.77
CA THR A 214 -1.08 7.66 -8.14
C THR A 214 -1.20 7.63 -6.62
N VAL A 215 -1.98 8.54 -6.03
CA VAL A 215 -2.23 8.54 -4.58
C VAL A 215 -2.93 7.27 -4.12
N LEU A 216 -3.96 6.83 -4.83
CA LEU A 216 -4.72 5.65 -4.49
C LEU A 216 -3.84 4.39 -4.51
N GLU A 217 -2.98 4.24 -5.51
CA GLU A 217 -2.02 3.13 -5.59
C GLU A 217 -1.08 3.10 -4.37
N VAL A 218 -0.54 4.26 -3.98
CA VAL A 218 0.26 4.36 -2.75
C VAL A 218 -0.56 3.95 -1.54
N GLN A 219 -1.76 4.51 -1.35
CA GLN A 219 -2.62 4.22 -0.20
C GLN A 219 -3.02 2.74 -0.12
N GLU A 220 -3.29 2.08 -1.24
CA GLU A 220 -3.60 0.65 -1.31
C GLU A 220 -2.42 -0.23 -0.88
N LYS A 221 -1.19 0.18 -1.21
CA LYS A 221 0.02 -0.49 -0.70
C LYS A 221 0.15 -0.34 0.81
N LEU A 222 -0.20 0.84 1.35
CA LEU A 222 -0.14 1.13 2.79
C LEU A 222 -1.31 0.52 3.59
N LEU A 223 -2.45 0.24 2.95
CA LEU A 223 -3.71 -0.14 3.57
C LEU A 223 -3.62 -1.30 4.60
N PRO A 224 -2.80 -2.35 4.42
CA PRO A 224 -2.70 -3.42 5.41
C PRO A 224 -2.26 -2.98 6.82
N TRP A 225 -1.62 -1.82 6.94
CA TRP A 225 -1.15 -1.25 8.22
C TRP A 225 -1.88 0.03 8.61
N GLN A 226 -2.91 0.41 7.85
CA GLN A 226 -3.62 1.67 7.99
C GLN A 226 -5.11 1.43 8.21
N ASN A 227 -5.81 2.46 8.67
CA ASN A 227 -7.26 2.38 8.78
C ASN A 227 -7.86 2.25 7.36
N PRO A 228 -8.80 1.32 7.11
CA PRO A 228 -9.49 1.21 5.82
C PRO A 228 -10.14 2.50 5.31
N THR A 229 -10.36 3.48 6.19
CA THR A 229 -10.89 4.80 5.83
C THR A 229 -9.89 5.68 5.07
N LEU A 230 -8.60 5.33 5.05
CA LEU A 230 -7.52 6.10 4.38
C LEU A 230 -7.82 6.42 2.91
N ILE A 231 -8.44 5.49 2.18
CA ILE A 231 -8.72 5.62 0.74
C ILE A 231 -10.00 6.40 0.43
N VAL A 232 -10.85 6.66 1.43
CA VAL A 232 -12.19 7.23 1.23
C VAL A 232 -12.13 8.62 0.57
N PRO A 233 -11.29 9.57 1.04
CA PRO A 233 -11.21 10.89 0.41
C PRO A 233 -10.76 10.81 -1.06
N THR A 234 -9.73 9.99 -1.35
CA THR A 234 -9.18 9.81 -2.70
C THR A 234 -10.19 9.22 -3.66
N LEU A 235 -10.88 8.15 -3.25
CA LEU A 235 -11.92 7.51 -4.06
C LEU A 235 -13.12 8.44 -4.27
N SER A 236 -13.48 9.23 -3.27
CA SER A 236 -14.54 10.24 -3.39
C SER A 236 -14.16 11.33 -4.38
N ALA A 237 -12.92 11.82 -4.35
CA ALA A 237 -12.42 12.80 -5.31
C ALA A 237 -12.36 12.22 -6.74
N LEU A 238 -11.90 10.98 -6.89
CA LEU A 238 -11.92 10.27 -8.18
C LEU A 238 -13.34 10.14 -8.74
N ALA A 239 -14.31 9.75 -7.90
CA ALA A 239 -15.71 9.63 -8.33
C ALA A 239 -16.28 10.95 -8.87
N ILE A 240 -15.94 12.07 -8.22
CA ILE A 240 -16.32 13.41 -8.69
C ILE A 240 -15.64 13.75 -10.01
N CYS A 241 -14.33 13.52 -10.13
CA CYS A 241 -13.62 13.80 -11.37
C CYS A 241 -14.15 12.98 -12.55
N TYR A 242 -14.40 11.68 -12.37
CA TYR A 242 -14.95 10.84 -13.44
C TYR A 242 -16.37 11.27 -13.82
N ARG A 243 -17.22 11.62 -12.84
CA ARG A 243 -18.56 12.15 -13.12
C ARG A 243 -18.48 13.42 -13.96
N ASP A 244 -17.60 14.36 -13.59
CA ASP A 244 -17.43 15.63 -14.30
C ASP A 244 -16.69 15.47 -15.65
N LEU A 245 -16.08 14.31 -15.90
CA LEU A 245 -15.54 13.87 -17.19
C LEU A 245 -16.55 13.09 -18.05
N GLU A 246 -17.80 12.95 -17.59
CA GLU A 246 -18.84 12.15 -18.25
C GLU A 246 -18.47 10.66 -18.39
N GLU A 247 -17.74 10.13 -17.40
CA GLU A 247 -17.34 8.73 -17.28
C GLU A 247 -18.10 8.03 -16.12
N PRO A 248 -19.42 7.78 -16.27
CA PRO A 248 -20.27 7.36 -15.15
C PRO A 248 -19.94 5.96 -14.61
N GLU A 249 -19.42 5.05 -15.44
CA GLU A 249 -19.01 3.70 -14.99
C GLU A 249 -17.81 3.77 -14.04
N GLN A 250 -16.78 4.54 -14.40
CA GLN A 250 -15.62 4.78 -13.54
C GLN A 250 -16.02 5.51 -12.26
N ALA A 251 -16.90 6.52 -12.37
CA ALA A 251 -17.41 7.26 -11.22
C ALA A 251 -18.16 6.33 -10.24
N PHE A 252 -19.04 5.47 -10.77
CA PHE A 252 -19.80 4.52 -9.98
C PHE A 252 -18.87 3.51 -9.29
N SER A 253 -17.90 2.95 -10.02
CA SER A 253 -16.90 2.02 -9.48
C SER A 253 -16.10 2.66 -8.33
N ALA A 254 -15.60 3.89 -8.51
CA ALA A 254 -14.86 4.60 -7.48
C ALA A 254 -15.70 4.85 -6.21
N ALA A 255 -16.93 5.34 -6.38
CA ALA A 255 -17.85 5.60 -5.26
C ALA A 255 -18.25 4.30 -4.54
N GLN A 256 -18.49 3.21 -5.28
CA GLN A 256 -18.83 1.91 -4.71
C GLN A 256 -17.68 1.34 -3.88
N ARG A 257 -16.43 1.55 -4.29
CA ARG A 257 -15.24 1.13 -3.54
C ARG A 257 -15.05 1.93 -2.24
N ALA A 258 -15.50 3.18 -2.19
CA ALA A 258 -15.44 4.02 -0.98
C ALA A 258 -16.49 3.67 0.08
N LEU A 259 -17.59 3.01 -0.32
CA LEU A 259 -18.76 2.80 0.53
C LEU A 259 -18.59 1.79 1.68
N PRO A 260 -17.87 0.64 1.53
CA PRO A 260 -17.71 -0.31 2.63
C PRO A 260 -16.97 0.27 3.85
N PRO A 261 -15.83 0.98 3.70
CA PRO A 261 -15.18 1.64 4.83
C PRO A 261 -16.07 2.70 5.51
N THR A 262 -16.82 3.49 4.73
CA THR A 262 -17.68 4.54 5.30
C THR A 262 -18.84 3.95 6.10
N ARG A 263 -19.42 2.84 5.64
CA ARG A 263 -20.43 2.06 6.39
C ARG A 263 -19.86 1.48 7.68
N ARG A 264 -18.67 0.85 7.61
CA ARG A 264 -18.07 0.12 8.73
C ARG A 264 -17.56 1.03 9.84
N TYR A 265 -16.96 2.16 9.49
CA TYR A 265 -16.29 3.06 10.43
C TYR A 265 -17.05 4.36 10.72
N GLY A 266 -18.28 4.50 10.20
CA GLY A 266 -19.17 5.59 10.59
C GLY A 266 -18.78 6.96 10.03
N LEU A 267 -18.26 7.03 8.80
CA LEU A 267 -18.00 8.32 8.11
C LEU A 267 -19.29 8.86 7.52
N LYS A 268 -20.17 9.36 8.39
CA LYS A 268 -21.56 9.73 8.07
C LYS A 268 -21.67 10.71 6.90
N HIS A 269 -20.88 11.79 6.91
CA HIS A 269 -20.89 12.80 5.85
C HIS A 269 -20.52 12.20 4.48
N TYR A 270 -19.42 11.43 4.42
CA TYR A 270 -19.04 10.72 3.20
C TYR A 270 -20.08 9.68 2.78
N ARG A 271 -20.64 8.91 3.73
CA ARG A 271 -21.61 7.85 3.45
C ARG A 271 -22.86 8.40 2.76
N ALA A 272 -23.46 9.46 3.29
CA ALA A 272 -24.66 10.05 2.71
C ALA A 272 -24.39 10.64 1.32
N SER A 273 -23.32 11.41 1.16
CA SER A 273 -22.98 12.03 -0.12
C SER A 273 -22.57 11.00 -1.19
N LEU A 274 -21.93 9.89 -0.80
CA LEU A 274 -21.64 8.77 -1.70
C LEU A 274 -22.91 8.01 -2.11
N LEU A 275 -23.85 7.77 -1.18
CA LEU A 275 -25.12 7.12 -1.49
C LEU A 275 -25.95 7.96 -2.46
N ASN A 276 -26.03 9.28 -2.23
CA ASN A 276 -26.66 10.21 -3.19
C ASN A 276 -26.06 10.05 -4.59
N LEU A 277 -24.72 10.14 -4.70
CA LEU A 277 -24.03 10.02 -5.98
C LEU A 277 -24.28 8.67 -6.67
N LEU A 278 -24.26 7.58 -5.90
CA LEU A 278 -24.50 6.23 -6.44
C LEU A 278 -25.94 6.02 -6.90
N VAL A 279 -26.92 6.66 -6.26
CA VAL A 279 -28.32 6.64 -6.73
C VAL A 279 -28.43 7.38 -8.06
N ASP A 280 -27.85 8.58 -8.16
CA ASP A 280 -27.88 9.39 -9.39
C ASP A 280 -27.20 8.66 -10.55
N LEU A 281 -25.98 8.18 -10.35
CA LEU A 281 -25.23 7.39 -11.34
C LEU A 281 -25.93 6.06 -11.66
N GLY A 282 -26.55 5.43 -10.65
CA GLY A 282 -27.29 4.19 -10.84
C GLY A 282 -28.48 4.37 -11.76
N TYR A 283 -29.23 5.47 -11.63
CA TYR A 283 -30.29 5.83 -12.58
C TYR A 283 -29.74 6.08 -13.98
N GLN A 284 -28.64 6.84 -14.10
CA GLN A 284 -27.99 7.12 -15.39
C GLN A 284 -27.54 5.83 -16.10
N LEU A 285 -27.06 4.84 -15.33
CA LEU A 285 -26.56 3.55 -15.84
C LEU A 285 -27.65 2.46 -15.93
N GLY A 286 -28.90 2.74 -15.53
CA GLY A 286 -29.98 1.74 -15.50
C GLY A 286 -29.77 0.61 -14.48
N ARG A 287 -29.04 0.87 -13.38
CA ARG A 287 -28.72 -0.10 -12.32
C ARG A 287 -29.77 -0.07 -11.19
N PRO A 288 -29.97 -1.18 -10.46
CA PRO A 288 -30.91 -1.20 -9.34
C PRO A 288 -30.41 -0.34 -8.17
N VAL A 289 -31.18 0.68 -7.79
CA VAL A 289 -30.82 1.66 -6.74
C VAL A 289 -31.67 1.56 -5.46
N ALA A 290 -32.70 0.71 -5.43
CA ALA A 290 -33.67 0.65 -4.32
C ALA A 290 -33.02 0.50 -2.93
N GLN A 291 -32.03 -0.38 -2.81
CA GLN A 291 -31.30 -0.58 -1.54
C GLN A 291 -30.48 0.65 -1.13
N LEU A 292 -29.88 1.35 -2.10
CA LEU A 292 -29.10 2.56 -1.85
C LEU A 292 -30.01 3.71 -1.39
N GLN A 293 -31.20 3.82 -2.00
CA GLN A 293 -32.21 4.82 -1.63
C GLN A 293 -32.79 4.55 -0.24
N GLU A 294 -33.12 3.30 0.07
CA GLU A 294 -33.61 2.92 1.39
C GLU A 294 -32.58 3.24 2.48
N GLU A 295 -31.31 2.88 2.25
CA GLU A 295 -30.21 3.20 3.16
C GLU A 295 -30.06 4.72 3.36
N LEU A 296 -30.15 5.50 2.29
CA LEU A 296 -30.06 6.95 2.34
C LEU A 296 -31.23 7.59 3.12
N ILE A 297 -32.46 7.10 2.94
CA ILE A 297 -33.65 7.56 3.67
C ILE A 297 -33.46 7.29 5.17
N VAL A 298 -33.11 6.04 5.53
CA VAL A 298 -32.88 5.66 6.93
C VAL A 298 -31.79 6.53 7.58
N LEU A 299 -30.71 6.84 6.85
CA LEU A 299 -29.65 7.72 7.36
C LEU A 299 -30.13 9.14 7.60
N ARG A 300 -30.93 9.72 6.68
CA ARG A 300 -31.46 11.08 6.82
C ARG A 300 -32.45 11.19 7.96
N ASP A 301 -33.33 10.19 8.11
CA ASP A 301 -34.32 10.13 9.17
C ASP A 301 -33.67 9.99 10.55
N ALA A 302 -32.64 9.14 10.66
CA ALA A 302 -31.90 8.91 11.91
C ALA A 302 -31.21 10.18 12.46
N GLU A 303 -30.84 11.12 11.59
CA GLU A 303 -30.14 12.35 12.00
C GLU A 303 -31.06 13.56 12.06
N ARG A 304 -32.39 13.39 12.03
CA ARG A 304 -33.36 14.51 12.03
C ARG A 304 -33.07 15.58 10.95
N GLY A 305 -32.43 15.19 9.85
CA GLY A 305 -31.99 16.11 8.79
C GLY A 305 -30.64 16.82 9.03
N GLU A 306 -29.89 16.49 10.10
CA GLU A 306 -28.53 17.00 10.35
C GLU A 306 -27.44 16.30 9.52
N VAL A 307 -27.79 15.28 8.72
CA VAL A 307 -26.88 14.75 7.69
C VAL A 307 -26.51 15.93 6.78
N SER A 308 -25.28 16.43 6.94
CA SER A 308 -24.62 17.40 6.06
C SER A 308 -25.24 17.44 4.67
N SER A 309 -25.92 18.54 4.34
CA SER A 309 -26.52 18.80 3.02
C SER A 309 -25.49 18.90 1.90
N TYR A 310 -24.19 18.87 2.23
CA TYR A 310 -23.12 18.97 1.25
C TYR A 310 -23.15 17.79 0.28
N SER A 311 -23.20 18.15 -1.00
CA SER A 311 -22.86 17.25 -2.09
C SER A 311 -21.46 16.67 -1.89
N LEU A 312 -21.20 15.50 -2.49
CA LEU A 312 -19.86 14.89 -2.39
C LEU A 312 -18.78 15.82 -2.97
N LYS A 313 -19.14 16.66 -3.96
CA LYS A 313 -18.24 17.66 -4.55
C LYS A 313 -17.86 18.74 -3.53
N GLU A 314 -18.80 19.26 -2.75
CA GLU A 314 -18.51 20.25 -1.70
C GLU A 314 -17.59 19.66 -0.63
N LEU A 315 -17.87 18.44 -0.15
CA LEU A 315 -17.00 17.74 0.82
C LEU A 315 -15.56 17.60 0.29
N VAL A 316 -15.41 17.10 -0.94
CA VAL A 316 -14.11 16.90 -1.59
C VAL A 316 -13.36 18.23 -1.78
N VAL A 317 -14.06 19.32 -2.09
CA VAL A 317 -13.44 20.63 -2.27
C VAL A 317 -12.89 21.20 -0.96
N HIS A 318 -13.57 20.93 0.17
CA HIS A 318 -13.20 21.42 1.50
C HIS A 318 -12.14 20.58 2.24
N GLU A 319 -11.96 19.30 1.90
CA GLU A 319 -11.08 18.38 2.65
C GLU A 319 -9.58 18.79 2.62
N PHE A 320 -9.13 19.49 1.57
CA PHE A 320 -7.73 19.90 1.36
C PHE A 320 -7.62 21.39 0.97
N THR A 321 -8.35 22.25 1.66
CA THR A 321 -8.24 23.72 1.58
C THR A 321 -7.35 24.30 2.67
#